data_AF-A0A6C1NP32-F1
#
_entry.id   AF-A0A6C1NP32-F1
#
_cell.length_a   1.000
_cell.length_b   1.000
_cell.length_c   1.000
_cell.angle_alpha   90.00
_cell.angle_beta   90.00
_cell.angle_gamma   90.00
#
_symmetry.space_group_name_H-M   'P 1'
#
loop_
_entity.id
_entity.type
_entity.pdbx_description
1 polymer ?
#
loop_
_entity_poly.entity_id
_entity_poly.type
_entity_poly.pdbx_seq_one_letter_code
_entity_poly.pdbx_strand_id
1 'polypeptide(L)'
;MTGPDNGARWLFAPTPGGTGSATHSPGTRALGGKGHHLTRLVAAGVTVPPFVVLTSEAFRDHGASGHVPPDLLAAIREALTRAGLEGAPLAVRSSAADEDGTVTSFAGQFDTVLGVRWEAGDELASAILQVWASASSEHATAYRERSATPSTVDATDAPVPTPNAPPQTTEAAGPAEGAPVPMAVVLQAMVDARVSGVAFSVDPVLGRRNVAVVSAVRGLGEPLVSGDLDGDTHEVHFDPDDPEAKPKVTSTPRPQPRMLRLAPGQAGGTETVELDPGEAPDPVPSPDQVVEVARMARHLARTF
;
A
#
# COMPACT_ATOMS: atom_id res chain seq x y z
N MET A 1 -21.90 -26.29 4.94
CA MET A 1 -22.28 -25.71 6.25
C MET A 1 -21.15 -24.80 6.68
N THR A 2 -21.24 -23.51 6.35
CA THR A 2 -20.28 -22.48 6.75
C THR A 2 -20.67 -21.99 8.15
N GLY A 3 -19.75 -22.10 9.12
CA GLY A 3 -19.97 -21.59 10.47
C GLY A 3 -20.00 -20.04 10.47
N PRO A 4 -20.72 -19.42 11.42
CA PRO A 4 -21.01 -17.98 11.41
C PRO A 4 -19.81 -17.03 11.65
N ASP A 5 -18.60 -17.54 11.93
CA ASP A 5 -17.45 -16.72 12.35
C ASP A 5 -16.29 -16.61 11.33
N ASN A 6 -16.37 -17.24 10.16
CA ASN A 6 -15.25 -17.20 9.19
C ASN A 6 -15.03 -15.81 8.56
N GLY A 7 -16.06 -14.95 8.51
CA GLY A 7 -15.94 -13.61 7.92
C GLY A 7 -14.97 -12.70 8.67
N ALA A 8 -14.88 -12.84 10.01
CA ALA A 8 -13.96 -12.06 10.85
C ALA A 8 -12.48 -12.46 10.66
N ARG A 9 -12.24 -13.65 10.10
CA ARG A 9 -10.90 -14.19 9.85
C ARG A 9 -10.28 -13.63 8.58
N TRP A 10 -11.08 -13.53 7.52
CA TRP A 10 -10.60 -13.17 6.17
C TRP A 10 -10.70 -11.69 5.86
N LEU A 11 -11.56 -10.95 6.56
CA LEU A 11 -11.87 -9.56 6.23
C LEU A 11 -11.73 -8.66 7.46
N PHE A 12 -11.15 -7.49 7.24
CA PHE A 12 -11.06 -6.43 8.23
C PHE A 12 -11.47 -5.10 7.61
N ALA A 13 -12.34 -4.35 8.29
CA ALA A 13 -12.71 -2.99 7.92
C ALA A 13 -12.59 -2.09 9.15
N PRO A 14 -11.81 -1.00 9.11
CA PRO A 14 -11.73 -0.08 10.24
C PRO A 14 -13.05 0.69 10.39
N THR A 15 -13.50 0.89 11.63
CA THR A 15 -14.69 1.69 11.93
C THR A 15 -14.29 3.13 12.30
N PRO A 16 -14.77 4.17 11.60
CA PRO A 16 -14.51 5.55 11.99
C PRO A 16 -15.10 5.88 13.37
N GLY A 17 -14.33 6.54 14.25
CA GLY A 17 -14.86 7.12 15.48
C GLY A 17 -15.18 6.14 16.63
N GLY A 18 -14.70 4.90 16.57
CA GLY A 18 -14.83 3.95 17.69
C GLY A 18 -14.04 4.40 18.93
N THR A 19 -14.71 5.08 19.85
CA THR A 19 -14.21 5.32 21.23
C THR A 19 -14.42 4.11 22.15
N GLY A 20 -14.78 2.95 21.60
CA GLY A 20 -15.07 1.73 22.34
C GLY A 20 -13.84 0.85 22.55
N SER A 21 -13.57 0.53 23.82
CA SER A 21 -12.78 -0.60 24.35
C SER A 21 -11.91 -1.35 23.33
N ALA A 22 -10.59 -1.20 23.45
CA ALA A 22 -9.49 -1.96 22.83
C ALA A 22 -9.80 -3.38 22.30
N THR A 23 -10.64 -3.51 21.29
CA THR A 23 -10.56 -4.63 20.34
C THR A 23 -9.31 -4.37 19.54
N HIS A 24 -8.24 -5.09 19.88
CA HIS A 24 -6.96 -5.01 19.20
C HIS A 24 -7.16 -5.08 17.68
N SER A 25 -6.89 -3.98 16.96
CA SER A 25 -6.79 -4.01 15.50
C SER A 25 -5.75 -5.06 15.10
N PRO A 26 -6.01 -5.88 14.07
CA PRO A 26 -5.05 -6.89 13.63
C PRO A 26 -3.69 -6.25 13.30
N GLY A 27 -2.61 -6.93 13.68
CA GLY A 27 -1.25 -6.42 13.44
C GLY A 27 -0.80 -6.55 11.98
N THR A 28 0.40 -6.04 11.69
CA THR A 28 1.03 -6.07 10.34
C THR A 28 1.08 -7.47 9.72
N ARG A 29 1.21 -8.54 10.52
CA ARG A 29 1.16 -9.93 10.01
C ARG A 29 -0.16 -10.27 9.33
N ALA A 30 -1.28 -9.72 9.82
CA ALA A 30 -2.61 -10.00 9.30
C ALA A 30 -3.00 -9.04 8.17
N LEU A 31 -2.67 -7.75 8.29
CA LEU A 31 -3.10 -6.70 7.35
C LEU A 31 -2.06 -6.33 6.30
N GLY A 32 -0.83 -6.81 6.44
CA GLY A 32 0.35 -6.29 5.73
C GLY A 32 0.71 -4.86 6.15
N GLY A 33 1.82 -4.34 5.60
CA GLY A 33 2.34 -3.00 5.89
C GLY A 33 1.34 -1.89 5.55
N LYS A 34 0.83 -1.86 4.31
CA LYS A 34 -0.12 -0.82 3.86
C LYS A 34 -1.42 -0.84 4.65
N GLY A 35 -2.04 -2.01 4.78
CA GLY A 35 -3.30 -2.17 5.51
C GLY A 35 -3.16 -1.77 6.98
N HIS A 36 -2.03 -2.11 7.61
CA HIS A 36 -1.72 -1.70 8.98
C HIS A 36 -1.53 -0.17 9.09
N HIS A 37 -0.75 0.45 8.20
CA HIS A 37 -0.53 1.90 8.20
C HIS A 37 -1.80 2.70 7.92
N LEU A 38 -2.64 2.28 6.98
CA LEU A 38 -3.95 2.90 6.75
C LEU A 38 -4.85 2.82 7.99
N THR A 39 -4.82 1.70 8.70
CA THR A 39 -5.59 1.52 9.95
C THR A 39 -5.08 2.47 11.04
N ARG A 40 -3.76 2.66 11.16
CA ARG A 40 -3.16 3.64 12.09
C ARG A 40 -3.56 5.07 11.75
N LEU A 41 -3.60 5.41 10.45
CA LEU A 41 -4.02 6.74 9.98
C LEU A 41 -5.48 7.02 10.34
N VAL A 42 -6.39 6.06 10.10
CA VAL A 42 -7.80 6.19 10.51
C VAL A 42 -7.94 6.39 12.02
N ALA A 43 -7.20 5.60 12.83
CA ALA A 43 -7.20 5.73 14.28
C ALA A 43 -6.65 7.09 14.77
N ALA A 44 -5.72 7.68 14.02
CA ALA A 44 -5.18 9.02 14.27
C ALA A 44 -6.11 10.16 13.77
N GLY A 45 -7.28 9.85 13.22
CA GLY A 45 -8.24 10.84 12.72
C GLY A 45 -7.86 11.48 11.39
N VAL A 46 -6.93 10.87 10.64
CA VAL A 46 -6.56 11.33 9.29
C VAL A 46 -7.68 10.96 8.33
N THR A 47 -8.01 11.87 7.41
CA THR A 47 -8.94 11.58 6.32
C THR A 47 -8.33 10.57 5.36
N VAL A 48 -8.79 9.32 5.45
CA VAL A 48 -8.37 8.22 4.59
C VAL A 48 -9.60 7.75 3.81
N PRO A 49 -9.51 7.55 2.47
CA PRO A 49 -10.60 6.94 1.71
C PRO A 49 -11.00 5.59 2.32
N PRO A 50 -12.30 5.30 2.48
CA PRO A 50 -12.78 4.04 3.06
C PRO A 50 -12.13 2.82 2.39
N PHE A 51 -11.85 1.79 3.19
CA PHE A 51 -11.21 0.58 2.68
C PHE A 51 -11.61 -0.65 3.49
N VAL A 52 -11.45 -1.81 2.84
CA VAL A 52 -11.53 -3.14 3.44
C VAL A 52 -10.21 -3.85 3.15
N VAL A 53 -9.74 -4.68 4.08
CA VAL A 53 -8.55 -5.51 3.93
C VAL A 53 -8.96 -6.97 3.87
N LEU A 54 -8.56 -7.66 2.80
CA LEU A 54 -8.48 -9.12 2.79
C LEU A 54 -7.19 -9.49 3.53
N THR A 55 -7.34 -10.21 4.63
CA THR A 55 -6.21 -10.56 5.49
C THR A 55 -5.28 -11.56 4.82
N SER A 56 -4.06 -11.68 5.33
CA SER A 56 -3.10 -12.70 4.89
C SER A 56 -3.60 -14.14 5.12
N GLU A 57 -4.62 -14.34 5.97
CA GLU A 57 -5.29 -15.63 6.15
C GLU A 57 -6.20 -15.98 4.97
N ALA A 58 -6.86 -14.99 4.34
CA ALA A 58 -7.61 -15.20 3.12
C ALA A 58 -6.68 -15.70 1.98
N PHE A 59 -5.49 -15.11 1.86
CA PHE A 59 -4.47 -15.58 0.92
C PHE A 59 -3.96 -16.98 1.26
N ARG A 60 -3.72 -17.29 2.54
CA ARG A 60 -3.27 -18.62 2.94
C ARG A 60 -4.27 -19.71 2.57
N ASP A 61 -5.55 -19.43 2.78
CA ASP A 61 -6.62 -20.41 2.55
C ASP A 61 -6.99 -20.52 1.06
N HIS A 62 -6.86 -19.44 0.28
CA HIS A 62 -7.42 -19.35 -1.07
C HIS A 62 -6.45 -18.88 -2.16
N GLY A 63 -5.34 -18.24 -1.82
CA GLY A 63 -4.41 -17.62 -2.77
C GLY A 63 -3.78 -18.59 -3.77
N ALA A 64 -3.54 -19.84 -3.36
CA ALA A 64 -3.01 -20.88 -4.24
C ALA A 64 -4.07 -21.54 -5.14
N SER A 65 -5.35 -21.25 -4.94
CA SER A 65 -6.45 -21.96 -5.64
C SER A 65 -6.70 -21.44 -7.06
N GLY A 66 -6.07 -20.34 -7.46
CA GLY A 66 -6.24 -19.71 -8.78
C GLY A 66 -7.64 -19.12 -9.02
N HIS A 67 -8.52 -19.10 -8.01
CA HIS A 67 -9.83 -18.47 -8.08
C HIS A 67 -10.23 -17.88 -6.70
N VAL A 68 -11.12 -16.90 -6.68
CA VAL A 68 -11.73 -16.43 -5.42
C VAL A 68 -13.03 -17.21 -5.21
N PRO A 69 -13.17 -17.98 -4.11
CA PRO A 69 -14.40 -18.74 -3.87
C PRO A 69 -15.65 -17.85 -3.84
N PRO A 70 -16.81 -18.30 -4.37
CA PRO A 70 -18.03 -17.49 -4.41
C PRO A 70 -18.47 -16.97 -3.04
N ASP A 71 -18.35 -17.78 -1.98
CA ASP A 71 -18.70 -17.38 -0.61
C ASP A 71 -17.78 -16.28 -0.08
N LEU A 72 -16.48 -16.34 -0.38
CA LEU A 72 -15.53 -15.29 -0.01
C LEU A 72 -15.83 -14.00 -0.80
N LEU A 73 -16.09 -14.12 -2.11
CA LEU A 73 -16.44 -12.96 -2.94
C LEU A 73 -17.72 -12.28 -2.46
N ALA A 74 -18.73 -13.05 -2.06
CA ALA A 74 -19.96 -12.53 -1.48
C ALA A 74 -19.70 -11.80 -0.15
N ALA A 75 -18.87 -12.38 0.73
CA ALA A 75 -18.49 -11.76 1.99
C ALA A 75 -17.69 -10.46 1.79
N ILE A 76 -16.80 -10.41 0.78
CA ILE A 76 -16.06 -9.20 0.42
C ILE A 76 -17.04 -8.09 0.00
N ARG A 77 -17.99 -8.40 -0.90
CA ARG A 77 -18.99 -7.43 -1.36
C ARG A 77 -19.83 -6.90 -0.21
N GLU A 78 -20.28 -7.77 0.68
CA GLU A 78 -21.04 -7.36 1.87
C GLU A 78 -20.21 -6.45 2.79
N ALA A 79 -18.91 -6.74 2.97
CA ALA A 79 -18.02 -5.87 3.74
C ALA A 79 -17.81 -4.50 3.09
N LEU A 80 -17.69 -4.44 1.76
CA LEU A 80 -17.57 -3.19 1.00
C LEU A 80 -18.84 -2.33 1.12
N THR A 81 -20.03 -2.95 1.01
CA THR A 81 -21.33 -2.32 1.28
C THR A 81 -21.39 -1.76 2.70
N ARG A 82 -21.07 -2.56 3.72
CA ARG A 82 -21.08 -2.09 5.12
C ARG A 82 -20.10 -0.94 5.39
N ALA A 83 -18.99 -0.88 4.65
CA ALA A 83 -18.01 0.18 4.74
C ALA A 83 -18.40 1.43 3.92
N GLY A 84 -19.55 1.43 3.23
CA GLY A 84 -20.07 2.58 2.50
C GLY A 84 -19.38 2.83 1.15
N LEU A 85 -18.87 1.79 0.48
CA LEU A 85 -18.15 1.91 -0.79
C LEU A 85 -19.06 1.78 -2.03
N GLU A 86 -20.39 1.76 -1.88
CA GLU A 86 -21.33 1.59 -2.99
C GLU A 86 -21.12 2.62 -4.10
N GLY A 87 -21.14 2.18 -5.35
CA GLY A 87 -20.90 2.98 -6.54
C GLY A 87 -19.44 3.44 -6.76
N ALA A 88 -18.58 3.41 -5.73
CA ALA A 88 -17.19 3.83 -5.83
C ALA A 88 -16.31 2.75 -6.48
N PRO A 89 -15.51 3.07 -7.52
CA PRO A 89 -14.49 2.15 -8.00
C PRO A 89 -13.38 1.98 -6.96
N LEU A 90 -12.67 0.84 -7.02
CA LEU A 90 -11.65 0.47 -6.04
C LEU A 90 -10.24 0.52 -6.62
N ALA A 91 -9.28 0.88 -5.77
CA ALA A 91 -7.90 0.44 -5.89
C ALA A 91 -7.76 -0.89 -5.15
N VAL A 92 -7.31 -1.93 -5.85
CA VAL A 92 -6.97 -3.24 -5.28
C VAL A 92 -5.46 -3.31 -5.16
N ARG A 93 -4.95 -3.23 -3.93
CA ARG A 93 -3.54 -2.98 -3.63
C ARG A 93 -2.96 -4.14 -2.82
N SER A 94 -1.82 -4.64 -3.23
CA SER A 94 -1.00 -5.55 -2.43
C SER A 94 -0.62 -4.93 -1.07
N SER A 95 -0.52 -5.78 -0.05
CA SER A 95 -0.10 -5.40 1.29
C SER A 95 0.67 -6.57 1.92
N ALA A 96 1.97 -6.64 1.67
CA ALA A 96 2.84 -7.65 2.26
C ALA A 96 3.28 -7.23 3.68
N ALA A 97 3.57 -8.20 4.55
CA ALA A 97 3.98 -7.91 5.93
C ALA A 97 5.39 -7.29 6.06
N ASP A 98 6.25 -7.47 5.04
CA ASP A 98 7.67 -7.06 5.06
C ASP A 98 7.98 -5.92 4.07
N GLU A 99 6.96 -5.16 3.64
CA GLU A 99 7.19 -4.05 2.70
C GLU A 99 7.98 -2.88 3.34
N ASP A 100 7.92 -2.77 4.67
CA ASP A 100 8.56 -1.74 5.49
C ASP A 100 9.76 -2.28 6.32
N GLY A 101 10.25 -3.49 6.02
CA GLY A 101 11.34 -4.14 6.73
C GLY A 101 12.68 -3.40 6.60
N THR A 102 13.50 -3.42 7.66
CA THR A 102 14.81 -2.72 7.73
C THR A 102 15.90 -3.33 6.84
N VAL A 103 15.59 -4.38 6.06
CA VAL A 103 16.58 -5.12 5.25
C VAL A 103 16.30 -5.04 3.74
N THR A 104 15.07 -4.75 3.30
CA THR A 104 14.72 -4.48 1.89
C THR A 104 13.35 -3.81 1.83
N SER A 105 13.27 -2.52 1.49
CA SER A 105 11.98 -1.86 1.25
C SER A 105 11.45 -2.29 -0.12
N PHE A 106 10.40 -3.11 -0.16
CA PHE A 106 9.75 -3.59 -1.40
C PHE A 106 8.81 -2.53 -2.02
N ALA A 107 9.08 -1.25 -1.79
CA ALA A 107 8.23 -0.15 -2.24
C ALA A 107 8.15 -0.13 -3.77
N GLY A 108 6.93 -0.29 -4.30
CA GLY A 108 6.63 -0.17 -5.73
C GLY A 108 6.81 -1.45 -6.56
N GLN A 109 7.01 -2.62 -5.94
CA GLN A 109 7.21 -3.88 -6.69
C GLN A 109 5.91 -4.67 -6.90
N PHE A 110 4.99 -4.63 -5.94
CA PHE A 110 3.75 -5.41 -6.04
C PHE A 110 2.63 -4.68 -6.78
N ASP A 111 1.88 -5.44 -7.59
CA ASP A 111 0.76 -4.94 -8.41
C ASP A 111 -0.28 -4.14 -7.60
N THR A 112 -0.76 -3.07 -8.24
CA THR A 112 -1.97 -2.34 -7.88
C THR A 112 -2.89 -2.29 -9.10
N VAL A 113 -4.16 -2.64 -8.94
CA VAL A 113 -5.18 -2.54 -10.00
C VAL A 113 -6.11 -1.39 -9.65
N LEU A 114 -6.21 -0.40 -10.53
CA LEU A 114 -6.98 0.83 -10.31
C LEU A 114 -8.32 0.81 -11.05
N GLY A 115 -9.30 1.51 -10.50
CA GLY A 115 -10.60 1.71 -11.15
C GLY A 115 -11.52 0.49 -11.14
N VAL A 116 -11.26 -0.49 -10.27
CA VAL A 116 -11.94 -1.78 -10.25
C VAL A 116 -13.41 -1.63 -9.86
N ARG A 117 -14.31 -2.10 -10.72
CA ARG A 117 -15.74 -2.24 -10.38
C ARG A 117 -15.96 -3.54 -9.63
N TRP A 118 -16.79 -3.49 -8.59
CA TRP A 118 -16.89 -4.59 -7.63
C TRP A 118 -18.32 -5.09 -7.37
N GLU A 119 -19.33 -4.33 -7.76
CA GLU A 119 -20.75 -4.64 -7.49
C GLU A 119 -21.28 -5.80 -8.34
N ALA A 120 -20.66 -6.11 -9.49
CA ALA A 120 -21.09 -7.13 -10.43
C ALA A 120 -19.91 -7.74 -11.20
N GLY A 121 -20.13 -8.90 -11.81
CA GLY A 121 -19.13 -9.59 -12.64
C GLY A 121 -17.90 -10.09 -11.88
N ASP A 122 -16.86 -10.43 -12.63
CA ASP A 122 -15.63 -11.07 -12.13
C ASP A 122 -14.44 -10.11 -12.01
N GLU A 123 -14.64 -8.81 -12.23
CA GLU A 123 -13.56 -7.82 -12.26
C GLU A 123 -12.83 -7.73 -10.92
N LEU A 124 -13.57 -7.64 -9.80
CA LEU A 124 -12.99 -7.69 -8.46
C LEU A 124 -12.21 -8.98 -8.20
N ALA A 125 -12.77 -10.14 -8.58
CA ALA A 125 -12.10 -11.42 -8.37
C ALA A 125 -10.80 -11.51 -9.19
N SER A 126 -10.85 -11.07 -10.45
CA SER A 126 -9.69 -10.99 -11.34
C SER A 126 -8.60 -10.07 -10.78
N ALA A 127 -8.97 -8.90 -10.27
CA ALA A 127 -8.04 -7.95 -9.66
C ALA A 127 -7.37 -8.52 -8.40
N ILE A 128 -8.14 -9.20 -7.53
CA ILE A 128 -7.59 -9.87 -6.34
C ILE A 128 -6.60 -10.97 -6.75
N LEU A 129 -6.94 -11.79 -7.75
CA LEU A 129 -6.07 -12.86 -8.24
C LEU A 129 -4.80 -12.30 -8.87
N GLN A 130 -4.88 -11.20 -9.61
CA GLN A 130 -3.70 -10.53 -10.16
C GLN A 130 -2.76 -10.08 -9.04
N VAL A 131 -3.28 -9.39 -8.02
CA VAL A 131 -2.49 -8.96 -6.87
C VAL A 131 -1.89 -10.14 -6.10
N TRP A 132 -2.66 -11.21 -5.90
CA TRP A 132 -2.12 -12.43 -5.28
C TRP A 132 -1.05 -13.12 -6.13
N ALA A 133 -1.17 -13.07 -7.46
CA ALA A 133 -0.18 -13.63 -8.36
C ALA A 133 1.14 -12.86 -8.33
N SER A 134 1.11 -11.53 -8.16
CA SER A 134 2.34 -10.71 -8.06
C SER A 134 3.21 -11.08 -6.86
N ALA A 135 2.61 -11.57 -5.77
CA ALA A 135 3.35 -12.16 -4.65
C ALA A 135 4.22 -13.34 -5.08
N SER A 136 3.71 -14.19 -5.98
CA SER A 136 4.36 -15.44 -6.37
C SER A 136 5.46 -15.27 -7.41
N SER A 137 5.35 -14.29 -8.31
CA SER A 137 6.30 -14.05 -9.41
C SER A 137 7.61 -13.40 -8.94
N GLU A 138 7.53 -12.49 -7.98
CA GLU A 138 8.69 -11.72 -7.51
C GLU A 138 9.49 -12.47 -6.44
N HIS A 139 8.80 -13.15 -5.51
CA HIS A 139 9.48 -14.00 -4.53
C HIS A 139 10.18 -15.20 -5.18
N ALA A 140 9.64 -15.75 -6.28
CA ALA A 140 10.35 -16.75 -7.08
C ALA A 140 11.64 -16.21 -7.72
N THR A 141 11.75 -14.90 -7.93
CA THR A 141 12.92 -14.26 -8.57
C THR A 141 13.95 -13.84 -7.53
N ALA A 142 13.54 -13.17 -6.44
CA ALA A 142 14.41 -12.85 -5.30
C ALA A 142 15.00 -14.11 -4.64
N TYR A 143 14.24 -15.21 -4.58
CA TYR A 143 14.72 -16.51 -4.10
C TYR A 143 15.76 -17.14 -5.04
N ARG A 144 15.56 -17.06 -6.37
CA ARG A 144 16.53 -17.55 -7.37
C ARG A 144 17.86 -16.81 -7.28
N GLU A 145 17.83 -15.50 -7.05
CA GLU A 145 19.04 -14.69 -6.87
C GLU A 145 19.77 -15.01 -5.56
N ARG A 146 19.04 -15.31 -4.47
CA ARG A 146 19.62 -15.71 -3.19
C ARG A 146 20.22 -17.12 -3.20
N SER A 147 19.67 -18.02 -4.01
CA SER A 147 20.11 -19.41 -4.14
C SER A 147 21.26 -19.61 -5.14
N ALA A 148 21.56 -18.59 -5.96
CA ALA A 148 22.55 -18.67 -7.04
C ALA A 148 23.98 -18.25 -6.64
N THR A 149 24.32 -18.22 -5.34
CA THR A 149 25.72 -18.15 -4.89
C THR A 149 26.18 -19.55 -4.46
N PRO A 150 26.97 -20.29 -5.28
CA PRO A 150 27.57 -21.52 -4.82
C PRO A 150 28.74 -21.17 -3.91
N SER A 151 28.56 -21.34 -2.60
CA SER A 151 29.68 -21.41 -1.67
C SER A 151 30.43 -22.72 -1.91
N THR A 152 31.51 -22.64 -2.68
CA THR A 152 32.61 -23.60 -2.65
C THR A 152 33.25 -23.56 -1.27
N VAL A 153 33.03 -24.58 -0.45
CA VAL A 153 34.00 -24.93 0.59
C VAL A 153 34.04 -26.43 0.80
N ASP A 154 35.27 -26.89 0.60
CA ASP A 154 35.89 -28.18 0.83
C ASP A 154 35.32 -29.00 2.01
N ALA A 155 35.11 -30.29 1.76
CA ALA A 155 34.80 -31.26 2.79
C ALA A 155 36.09 -31.63 3.53
N THR A 156 36.19 -31.28 4.80
CA THR A 156 36.91 -32.08 5.80
C THR A 156 36.61 -31.58 7.21
N ASP A 157 36.46 -32.56 8.11
CA ASP A 157 36.40 -32.47 9.57
C ASP A 157 35.03 -32.23 10.24
N ALA A 158 34.30 -33.32 10.45
CA ALA A 158 33.14 -33.38 11.33
C ALA A 158 33.56 -33.95 12.70
N PRO A 159 33.37 -33.24 13.83
CA PRO A 159 33.55 -33.83 15.15
C PRO A 159 32.34 -34.69 15.54
N VAL A 160 32.62 -35.85 16.14
CA VAL A 160 31.68 -36.83 16.68
C VAL A 160 30.79 -36.20 17.78
N PRO A 161 29.45 -36.36 17.75
CA PRO A 161 28.57 -35.82 18.79
C PRO A 161 28.61 -36.67 20.06
N THR A 162 28.62 -36.02 21.23
CA THR A 162 28.51 -36.67 22.55
C THR A 162 27.03 -36.84 22.95
N PRO A 163 26.65 -37.96 23.60
CA PRO A 163 25.27 -38.26 23.95
C PRO A 163 24.94 -37.68 25.34
N ASN A 164 24.53 -36.41 25.42
CA ASN A 164 23.67 -35.86 26.49
C ASN A 164 23.53 -34.32 26.38
N ALA A 165 22.85 -33.84 25.35
CA ALA A 165 22.30 -32.48 25.34
C ALA A 165 20.80 -32.54 25.74
N PRO A 166 20.33 -31.67 26.66
CA PRO A 166 18.90 -31.60 27.02
C PRO A 166 18.05 -31.17 25.81
N PRO A 167 16.75 -31.54 25.76
CA PRO A 167 15.89 -31.26 24.62
C PRO A 167 15.80 -29.76 24.39
N GLN A 168 16.34 -29.30 23.26
CA GLN A 168 16.11 -27.94 22.79
C GLN A 168 14.64 -27.81 22.42
N THR A 169 13.96 -26.86 23.05
CA THR A 169 12.65 -26.39 22.62
C THR A 169 12.76 -25.98 21.16
N THR A 170 12.11 -26.73 20.28
CA THR A 170 11.95 -26.36 18.88
C THR A 170 11.23 -25.03 18.82
N GLU A 171 11.99 -23.95 18.60
CA GLU A 171 11.45 -22.73 17.99
C GLU A 171 10.64 -23.17 16.77
N ALA A 172 9.42 -22.63 16.64
CA ALA A 172 8.53 -22.94 15.54
C ALA A 172 9.31 -22.80 14.23
N ALA A 173 9.42 -23.90 13.49
CA ALA A 173 10.07 -23.94 12.20
C ALA A 173 9.61 -22.74 11.36
N GLY A 174 10.57 -21.99 10.82
CA GLY A 174 10.29 -20.97 9.81
C GLY A 174 9.47 -21.57 8.66
N PRO A 175 8.78 -20.73 7.87
CA PRO A 175 7.94 -21.22 6.78
C PRO A 175 8.74 -22.17 5.88
N ALA A 176 8.09 -23.26 5.44
CA ALA A 176 8.68 -24.25 4.56
C ALA A 176 9.32 -23.58 3.33
N GLU A 177 10.49 -24.09 2.95
CA GLU A 177 11.30 -23.63 1.82
C GLU A 177 10.46 -23.51 0.54
N GLY A 178 10.35 -22.28 -0.01
CA GLY A 178 9.55 -22.00 -1.23
C GLY A 178 8.04 -21.70 -1.01
N ALA A 179 7.55 -21.60 0.22
CA ALA A 179 6.17 -21.22 0.48
C ALA A 179 5.91 -19.72 0.15
N PRO A 180 4.81 -19.37 -0.54
CA PRO A 180 4.50 -17.99 -0.87
C PRO A 180 4.31 -17.15 0.40
N VAL A 181 4.89 -15.95 0.42
CA VAL A 181 4.74 -15.00 1.53
C VAL A 181 3.26 -14.63 1.63
N PRO A 182 2.62 -14.80 2.81
CA PRO A 182 1.22 -14.45 2.97
C PRO A 182 0.98 -12.96 2.65
N MET A 183 0.19 -12.69 1.61
CA MET A 183 -0.09 -11.33 1.14
C MET A 183 -1.52 -10.92 1.51
N ALA A 184 -1.66 -9.82 2.25
CA ALA A 184 -2.95 -9.16 2.42
C ALA A 184 -3.26 -8.28 1.20
N VAL A 185 -4.53 -7.95 0.98
CA VAL A 185 -4.97 -7.07 -0.12
C VAL A 185 -5.86 -5.98 0.45
N VAL A 186 -5.52 -4.72 0.14
CA VAL A 186 -6.33 -3.56 0.48
C VAL A 186 -7.26 -3.25 -0.69
N LEU A 187 -8.56 -3.21 -0.41
CA LEU A 187 -9.61 -2.75 -1.29
C LEU A 187 -10.02 -1.35 -0.85
N GLN A 188 -9.54 -0.32 -1.54
CA GLN A 188 -9.70 1.07 -1.13
C GLN A 188 -10.54 1.86 -2.14
N ALA A 189 -11.47 2.70 -1.66
CA ALA A 189 -12.21 3.61 -2.52
C ALA A 189 -11.24 4.52 -3.30
N MET A 190 -11.42 4.59 -4.63
CA MET A 190 -10.68 5.53 -5.46
C MET A 190 -11.14 6.96 -5.20
N VAL A 191 -10.17 7.89 -5.22
CA VAL A 191 -10.44 9.33 -5.25
C VAL A 191 -10.34 9.78 -6.70
N ASP A 192 -11.35 10.49 -7.18
CA ASP A 192 -11.30 11.19 -8.46
C ASP A 192 -10.39 12.42 -8.33
N ALA A 193 -9.09 12.17 -8.28
CA ALA A 193 -8.09 13.15 -7.95
C ALA A 193 -7.83 14.09 -9.14
N ARG A 194 -7.99 15.39 -8.92
CA ARG A 194 -7.52 16.43 -9.86
C ARG A 194 -6.01 16.59 -9.81
N VAL A 195 -5.45 16.44 -8.61
CA VAL A 195 -4.02 16.46 -8.31
C VAL A 195 -3.75 15.39 -7.28
N SER A 196 -2.63 14.70 -7.42
CA SER A 196 -2.12 13.72 -6.48
C SER A 196 -0.59 13.85 -6.37
N GLY A 197 0.01 13.18 -5.40
CA GLY A 197 1.42 13.41 -5.14
C GLY A 197 2.01 12.57 -4.02
N VAL A 198 3.30 12.77 -3.80
CA VAL A 198 4.08 12.18 -2.70
C VAL A 198 4.63 13.31 -1.85
N ALA A 199 4.63 13.13 -0.53
CA ALA A 199 5.17 14.10 0.41
C ALA A 199 6.20 13.45 1.35
N PHE A 200 7.35 14.10 1.48
CA PHE A 200 8.39 13.76 2.44
C PHE A 200 8.45 14.85 3.52
N SER A 201 8.39 14.44 4.80
CA SER A 201 8.44 15.37 5.94
C SER A 201 9.82 16.01 6.15
N VAL A 202 10.84 15.47 5.48
CA VAL A 202 12.25 15.87 5.45
C VAL A 202 12.72 15.81 4.00
N ASP A 203 13.64 16.69 3.61
CA ASP A 203 14.30 16.61 2.30
C ASP A 203 14.99 15.24 2.14
N PRO A 204 14.53 14.39 1.20
CA PRO A 204 15.03 13.02 1.07
C PRO A 204 16.41 12.95 0.41
N VAL A 205 16.89 14.04 -0.22
CA VAL A 205 18.18 14.09 -0.92
C VAL A 205 19.27 14.64 -0.01
N LEU A 206 19.02 15.78 0.62
CA LEU A 206 20.01 16.49 1.45
C LEU A 206 19.83 16.24 2.96
N GLY A 207 18.75 15.58 3.37
CA GLY A 207 18.47 15.30 4.79
C GLY A 207 18.11 16.54 5.62
N ARG A 208 17.75 17.66 4.98
CA ARG A 208 17.36 18.92 5.64
C ARG A 208 16.03 18.75 6.38
N ARG A 209 16.10 18.58 7.71
CA ARG A 209 14.93 18.32 8.57
C ARG A 209 13.95 19.49 8.68
N ASN A 210 14.37 20.70 8.32
CA ASN A 210 13.52 21.89 8.28
C ASN A 210 12.87 22.11 6.91
N VAL A 211 13.10 21.22 5.93
CA VAL A 211 12.50 21.28 4.60
C VAL A 211 11.62 20.05 4.42
N ALA A 212 10.35 20.24 4.07
CA ALA A 212 9.51 19.18 3.54
C ALA A 212 9.47 19.27 2.01
N VAL A 213 9.36 18.14 1.32
CA VAL A 213 9.30 18.08 -0.14
C VAL A 213 7.95 17.48 -0.54
N VAL A 214 7.22 18.18 -1.41
CA VAL A 214 5.95 17.71 -1.98
C VAL A 214 6.12 17.62 -3.49
N SER A 215 5.94 16.44 -4.05
CA SER A 215 5.92 16.20 -5.49
C SER A 215 4.47 16.00 -5.94
N ALA A 216 4.04 16.67 -7.00
CA ALA A 216 2.65 16.66 -7.44
C ALA A 216 2.50 16.44 -8.95
N VAL A 217 1.53 15.61 -9.33
CA VAL A 217 1.10 15.39 -10.71
C VAL A 217 -0.40 15.62 -10.85
N ARG A 218 -0.82 15.90 -12.08
CA ARG A 218 -2.23 15.99 -12.46
C ARG A 218 -2.86 14.60 -12.50
N GLY A 219 -4.13 14.54 -12.10
CA GLY A 219 -4.86 13.28 -12.07
C GLY A 219 -4.42 12.36 -10.93
N LEU A 220 -4.52 11.05 -11.18
CA LEU A 220 -4.12 9.97 -10.30
C LEU A 220 -2.59 9.86 -10.17
N GLY A 221 -2.13 9.39 -9.01
CA GLY A 221 -0.72 9.47 -8.62
C GLY A 221 0.16 8.34 -9.11
N GLU A 222 -0.43 7.31 -9.72
CA GLU A 222 0.30 6.12 -10.17
C GLU A 222 1.48 6.45 -11.08
N PRO A 223 1.37 7.31 -12.11
CA PRO A 223 2.50 7.62 -12.99
C PRO A 223 3.68 8.29 -12.28
N LEU A 224 3.43 9.01 -11.18
CA LEU A 224 4.50 9.61 -10.38
C LEU A 224 5.24 8.53 -9.56
N VAL A 225 4.49 7.59 -8.98
CA VAL A 225 5.05 6.54 -8.12
C VAL A 225 5.76 5.46 -8.93
N SER A 226 5.28 5.15 -10.13
CA SER A 226 5.95 4.24 -11.07
C SER A 226 7.19 4.84 -11.73
N GLY A 227 7.34 6.18 -11.69
CA GLY A 227 8.41 6.90 -12.38
C GLY A 227 8.13 7.16 -13.87
N ASP A 228 6.91 6.91 -14.35
CA ASP A 228 6.50 7.17 -15.74
C ASP A 228 6.30 8.66 -16.05
N LEU A 229 6.15 9.49 -15.02
CA LEU A 229 5.96 10.93 -15.12
C LEU A 229 6.64 11.68 -13.97
N ASP A 230 7.42 12.72 -14.31
CA ASP A 230 7.95 13.65 -13.33
C ASP A 230 6.85 14.61 -12.84
N GLY A 231 6.77 14.79 -11.51
CA GLY A 231 5.87 15.77 -10.89
C GLY A 231 6.53 17.12 -10.60
N ASP A 232 5.71 18.16 -10.49
CA ASP A 232 6.14 19.45 -9.95
C ASP A 232 6.71 19.22 -8.54
N THR A 233 7.84 19.86 -8.24
CA THR A 233 8.49 19.71 -6.94
C THR A 233 8.37 20.99 -6.15
N HIS A 234 7.84 20.90 -4.93
CA HIS A 234 7.68 22.00 -4.00
C HIS A 234 8.49 21.74 -2.74
N GLU A 235 9.47 22.61 -2.47
CA GLU A 235 10.17 22.64 -1.20
C GLU A 235 9.46 23.61 -0.24
N VAL A 236 9.07 23.11 0.92
CA VAL A 236 8.45 23.89 2.00
C VAL A 236 9.45 24.06 3.13
N HIS A 237 9.97 25.27 3.28
CA HIS A 237 11.00 25.65 4.24
C HIS A 237 10.34 26.17 5.51
N PHE A 238 10.50 25.45 6.61
CA PHE A 238 10.03 25.81 7.93
C PHE A 238 11.14 26.55 8.68
N ASP A 239 10.77 27.62 9.37
CA ASP A 239 11.67 28.33 10.26
C ASP A 239 11.85 27.51 11.56
N PRO A 240 13.08 27.09 11.91
CA PRO A 240 13.32 26.34 13.13
C PRO A 240 13.16 27.18 14.41
N ASP A 241 13.32 28.51 14.31
CA ASP A 241 13.27 29.44 15.43
C ASP A 241 11.87 30.04 15.64
N ASP A 242 11.02 30.02 14.60
CA ASP A 242 9.62 30.43 14.65
C ASP A 242 8.67 29.41 13.97
N PRO A 243 8.14 28.43 14.73
CA PRO A 243 7.24 27.42 14.20
C PRO A 243 5.90 27.95 13.66
N GLU A 244 5.49 29.15 14.07
CA GLU A 244 4.23 29.78 13.66
C GLU A 244 4.39 30.65 12.41
N ALA A 245 5.63 30.99 12.03
CA ALA A 245 5.92 31.72 10.80
C ALA A 245 5.34 31.00 9.57
N LYS A 246 4.85 31.78 8.60
CA LYS A 246 4.39 31.24 7.32
C LYS A 246 5.58 30.56 6.62
N PRO A 247 5.52 29.24 6.32
CA PRO A 247 6.61 28.57 5.63
C PRO A 247 6.87 29.18 4.25
N LYS A 248 8.13 29.23 3.85
CA LYS A 248 8.51 29.67 2.49
C LYS A 248 8.42 28.50 1.53
N VAL A 249 7.75 28.71 0.40
CA VAL A 249 7.60 27.68 -0.65
C VAL A 249 8.45 28.04 -1.85
N THR A 250 9.24 27.08 -2.34
CA THR A 250 9.97 27.16 -3.61
C THR A 250 9.46 26.05 -4.52
N SER A 251 8.93 26.41 -5.69
CA SER A 251 8.34 25.46 -6.64
C SER A 251 9.19 25.34 -7.90
N THR A 252 9.41 24.11 -8.34
CA THR A 252 10.08 23.75 -9.59
C THR A 252 9.11 22.96 -10.47
N PRO A 253 8.49 23.60 -11.48
CA PRO A 253 7.53 22.93 -12.34
C PRO A 253 8.22 21.93 -13.27
N ARG A 254 7.50 20.86 -13.65
CA ARG A 254 7.94 19.85 -14.61
C ARG A 254 6.94 19.73 -15.77
N PRO A 255 7.38 19.44 -17.00
CA PRO A 255 6.45 19.16 -18.10
C PRO A 255 5.58 17.94 -17.78
N GLN A 256 4.26 18.12 -17.86
CA GLN A 256 3.28 17.06 -17.67
C GLN A 256 2.40 16.97 -18.93
N PRO A 257 2.85 16.28 -20.00
CA PRO A 257 2.14 16.25 -21.28
C PRO A 257 0.89 15.36 -21.25
N ARG A 258 0.70 14.59 -20.18
CA ARG A 258 -0.42 13.66 -20.00
C ARG A 258 -0.78 13.54 -18.53
N MET A 259 -2.01 13.10 -18.25
CA MET A 259 -2.45 12.70 -16.91
C MET A 259 -3.15 11.34 -16.95
N LEU A 260 -3.08 10.60 -15.84
CA LEU A 260 -3.91 9.42 -15.63
C LEU A 260 -5.17 9.83 -14.87
N ARG A 261 -6.35 9.37 -15.31
CA ARG A 261 -7.61 9.59 -14.60
C ARG A 261 -8.47 8.33 -14.56
N LEU A 262 -9.51 8.33 -13.73
CA LEU A 262 -10.54 7.30 -13.80
C LEU A 262 -11.24 7.36 -15.16
N ALA A 263 -11.46 6.20 -15.78
CA ALA A 263 -12.19 6.16 -17.03
C ALA A 263 -13.64 6.65 -16.83
N PRO A 264 -14.17 7.51 -17.71
CA PRO A 264 -15.50 8.08 -17.55
C PRO A 264 -16.60 7.03 -17.72
N GLY A 265 -17.72 7.24 -17.02
CA GLY A 265 -18.91 6.42 -17.16
C GLY A 265 -18.80 5.07 -16.42
N GLN A 266 -19.46 4.05 -16.97
CA GLN A 266 -19.60 2.74 -16.33
C GLN A 266 -18.46 1.76 -16.68
N ALA A 267 -17.48 2.17 -17.48
CA ALA A 267 -16.48 1.26 -18.06
C ALA A 267 -15.48 0.68 -17.05
N GLY A 268 -15.31 1.31 -15.87
CA GLY A 268 -14.25 0.92 -14.93
C GLY A 268 -12.85 1.23 -15.45
N GLY A 269 -11.84 1.05 -14.60
CA GLY A 269 -10.43 1.24 -14.94
C GLY A 269 -9.98 2.71 -14.98
N THR A 270 -8.85 2.91 -15.66
CA THR A 270 -8.18 4.21 -15.81
C THR A 270 -7.86 4.49 -17.26
N GLU A 271 -7.81 5.76 -17.64
CA GLU A 271 -7.36 6.19 -18.96
C GLU A 271 -6.30 7.28 -18.85
N THR A 272 -5.38 7.27 -19.82
CA THR A 272 -4.37 8.32 -19.98
C THR A 272 -4.88 9.36 -20.97
N VAL A 273 -4.83 10.62 -20.57
CA VAL A 273 -5.29 11.76 -21.38
C VAL A 273 -4.10 12.66 -21.66
N GLU A 274 -3.84 12.92 -22.94
CA GLU A 274 -2.85 13.91 -23.38
C GLU A 274 -3.37 15.32 -23.09
N LEU A 275 -2.48 16.19 -22.61
CA LEU A 275 -2.77 17.56 -22.20
C LEU A 275 -2.22 18.53 -23.23
N ASP A 276 -3.09 19.44 -23.69
CA ASP A 276 -2.67 20.52 -24.58
C ASP A 276 -1.84 21.55 -23.79
N PRO A 277 -0.59 21.87 -24.21
CA PRO A 277 0.21 22.92 -23.60
C PRO A 277 -0.46 24.32 -23.63
N GLY A 278 -1.43 24.54 -24.53
CA GLY A 278 -2.13 25.81 -24.73
C GLY A 278 -3.47 25.95 -24.00
N GLU A 279 -4.06 24.86 -23.49
CA GLU A 279 -5.22 24.97 -22.60
C GLU A 279 -4.75 25.37 -21.20
N ALA A 280 -5.52 26.24 -20.53
CA ALA A 280 -5.24 26.59 -19.13
C ALA A 280 -5.23 25.29 -18.33
N PRO A 281 -4.07 24.83 -17.86
CA PRO A 281 -3.99 23.48 -17.35
C PRO A 281 -4.74 23.47 -16.01
N ASP A 282 -5.49 22.41 -15.69
CA ASP A 282 -6.16 22.21 -14.39
C ASP A 282 -5.23 22.68 -13.23
N PRO A 283 -5.72 23.21 -12.10
CA PRO A 283 -4.82 23.84 -11.14
C PRO A 283 -3.80 22.82 -10.59
N VAL A 284 -2.51 23.15 -10.73
CA VAL A 284 -1.44 22.63 -9.85
C VAL A 284 -1.77 23.02 -8.41
N PRO A 285 -1.30 22.28 -7.38
CA PRO A 285 -1.68 22.60 -6.02
C PRO A 285 -1.23 24.02 -5.66
N SER A 286 -2.12 24.79 -5.02
CA SER A 286 -1.78 26.15 -4.59
C SER A 286 -0.68 26.13 -3.53
N PRO A 287 0.08 27.22 -3.34
CA PRO A 287 1.09 27.28 -2.29
C PRO A 287 0.54 26.96 -0.89
N ASP A 288 -0.70 27.35 -0.60
CA ASP A 288 -1.32 27.06 0.70
C ASP A 288 -1.69 25.56 0.81
N GLN A 289 -2.19 24.93 -0.26
CA GLN A 289 -2.43 23.48 -0.28
C GLN A 289 -1.13 22.68 -0.11
N VAL A 290 -0.05 23.11 -0.76
CA VAL A 290 1.29 22.51 -0.61
C VAL A 290 1.76 22.60 0.85
N VAL A 291 1.55 23.75 1.50
CA VAL A 291 1.89 23.93 2.92
C VAL A 291 1.04 23.05 3.83
N GLU A 292 -0.25 22.89 3.54
CA GLU A 292 -1.14 21.97 4.29
C GLU A 292 -0.66 20.52 4.21
N VAL A 293 -0.33 20.04 3.01
CA VAL A 293 0.22 18.68 2.81
C VAL A 293 1.55 18.52 3.54
N ALA A 294 2.45 19.49 3.46
CA ALA A 294 3.74 19.46 4.17
C ALA A 294 3.57 19.44 5.70
N ARG A 295 2.64 20.23 6.24
CA ARG A 295 2.31 20.21 7.67
C ARG A 295 1.72 18.87 8.10
N MET A 296 0.83 18.30 7.29
CA MET A 296 0.27 16.97 7.54
C MET A 296 1.38 15.91 7.57
N ALA A 297 2.26 15.86 6.58
CA ALA A 297 3.38 14.92 6.55
C ALA A 297 4.29 15.04 7.79
N ARG A 298 4.63 16.26 8.20
CA ARG A 298 5.42 16.52 9.42
C ARG A 298 4.68 16.19 10.70
N HIS A 299 3.36 16.35 10.74
CA HIS A 299 2.56 15.92 11.88
C HIS A 299 2.58 14.39 12.00
N LEU A 300 2.31 13.67 10.91
CA LEU A 300 2.31 12.20 10.88
C LEU A 300 3.68 11.61 11.26
N ALA A 301 4.77 12.18 10.75
CA ALA A 301 6.13 11.75 11.08
C ALA A 301 6.55 11.99 12.54
N ARG A 302 5.80 12.81 13.29
CA ARG A 302 6.01 12.99 14.74
C ARG A 302 5.12 12.07 15.57
N THR A 303 3.99 11.66 15.00
CA THR A 303 3.00 10.79 15.65
C THR A 303 3.39 9.30 15.57
N PHE A 304 4.11 8.90 14.53
CA PHE A 304 4.50 7.52 14.26
C PHE A 304 6.01 7.33 14.20
#